data_AF-A0A256GP36-F1
#
_entry.id   AF-A0A256GP36-F1
#
_cell.length_a   1.000
_cell.length_b   1.000
_cell.length_c   1.000
_cell.angle_alpha   90.00
_cell.angle_beta   90.00
_cell.angle_gamma   90.00
#
_symmetry.space_group_name_H-M   'P 1'
#
loop_
_entity.id
_entity.type
_entity.pdbx_description
1 polymer ?
#
loop_
_entity_poly.entity_id
_entity_poly.type
_entity_poly.pdbx_seq_one_letter_code
_entity_poly.pdbx_strand_id
1 'polypeptide(L)'
;MELALKEALREIAHIGVDDARTDGHDLLKLYDDLQKILKDNGVNDDGRWSNHCRRILTHIHSADPKGEHFRYPAALNGNVFPEVTVNIEGLIRAHYHVTLLADCVVTMLQENRNYELPY
;
A
#
# COMPACT_ATOMS: atom_id res chain seq x y z
N MET A 1 -4.56 4.70 2.91
CA MET A 1 -3.80 3.95 1.88
C MET A 1 -2.34 3.83 2.27
N GLU A 2 -1.51 4.87 2.11
CA GLU A 2 -0.07 4.82 2.46
C GLU A 2 0.15 4.29 3.87
N LEU A 3 -0.55 4.90 4.85
CA LEU A 3 -0.42 4.51 6.25
C LEU A 3 -0.80 3.04 6.49
N ALA A 4 -1.83 2.53 5.82
CA ALA A 4 -2.25 1.13 5.97
C ALA A 4 -1.23 0.16 5.37
N LEU A 5 -0.63 0.50 4.23
CA LEU A 5 0.46 -0.30 3.66
C LEU A 5 1.69 -0.31 4.59
N LYS A 6 2.05 0.85 5.16
CA LYS A 6 3.16 0.94 6.12
C LYS A 6 2.88 0.15 7.39
N GLU A 7 1.66 0.22 7.90
CA GLU A 7 1.26 -0.52 9.09
C GLU A 7 1.32 -2.01 8.84
N ALA A 8 0.78 -2.48 7.72
CA ALA A 8 0.88 -3.89 7.33
C ALA A 8 2.33 -4.37 7.24
N LEU A 9 3.21 -3.62 6.58
CA LEU A 9 4.62 -3.95 6.50
C LEU A 9 5.30 -3.99 7.87
N ARG A 10 4.95 -3.07 8.79
CA ARG A 10 5.47 -3.08 10.17
C ARG A 10 4.98 -4.27 10.97
N GLU A 11 3.69 -4.61 10.88
CA GLU A 11 3.14 -5.78 11.56
C GLU A 11 3.77 -7.06 11.05
N ILE A 12 3.98 -7.17 9.74
CA ILE A 12 4.71 -8.28 9.11
C ILE A 12 6.17 -8.34 9.58
N ALA A 13 6.82 -7.19 9.82
CA ALA A 13 8.16 -7.15 10.40
C ALA A 13 8.17 -7.61 11.87
N HIS A 14 7.16 -7.22 12.66
CA HIS A 14 6.99 -7.68 14.06
C HIS A 14 6.72 -9.18 14.13
N ILE A 15 6.00 -9.66 13.11
CA ILE A 15 6.06 -10.99 12.54
C ILE A 15 7.33 -11.79 12.75
N GLY A 16 8.44 -11.18 12.34
CA GLY A 16 9.68 -11.84 11.95
C GLY A 16 9.64 -12.40 10.52
N VAL A 17 8.90 -11.77 9.60
CA VAL A 17 8.78 -12.22 8.19
C VAL A 17 9.71 -11.43 7.26
N ASP A 18 9.72 -10.09 7.31
CA ASP A 18 10.66 -9.24 6.56
C ASP A 18 10.71 -7.82 7.17
N ASP A 19 11.84 -7.11 7.07
CA ASP A 19 11.98 -5.72 7.53
C ASP A 19 11.92 -4.76 6.33
N ALA A 20 10.69 -4.51 5.86
CA ALA A 20 10.47 -3.60 4.76
C ALA A 20 10.64 -2.14 5.19
N ARG A 21 11.39 -1.38 4.40
CA ARG A 21 11.60 0.06 4.63
C ARG A 21 10.32 0.84 4.39
N THR A 22 9.79 1.44 5.46
CA THR A 22 8.55 2.24 5.43
C THR A 22 8.78 3.76 5.36
N ASP A 23 10.01 4.21 5.07
CA ASP A 23 10.34 5.62 4.91
C ASP A 23 9.95 6.17 3.53
N GLY A 24 9.42 7.40 3.49
CA GLY A 24 8.99 8.11 2.28
C GLY A 24 7.50 7.97 1.95
N HIS A 25 7.10 8.45 0.76
CA HIS A 25 5.69 8.53 0.29
C HIS A 25 5.43 7.72 -0.99
N ASP A 26 6.32 6.78 -1.31
CA ASP A 26 6.21 5.97 -2.53
C ASP A 26 5.21 4.83 -2.35
N LEU A 27 3.95 5.09 -2.71
CA LEU A 27 2.86 4.13 -2.66
C LEU A 27 3.12 2.86 -3.47
N LEU A 28 3.78 2.98 -4.62
CA LEU A 28 4.03 1.85 -5.49
C LEU A 28 5.09 0.94 -4.90
N LYS A 29 6.17 1.53 -4.36
CA LYS A 29 7.19 0.77 -3.66
C LYS A 29 6.63 0.03 -2.43
N LEU A 30 5.83 0.70 -1.59
CA LEU A 30 5.19 0.05 -0.44
C LEU A 30 4.31 -1.14 -0.84
N TYR A 31 3.62 -1.03 -1.97
CA TYR A 31 2.80 -2.10 -2.50
C TYR A 31 3.63 -3.24 -3.10
N ASP A 32 4.70 -2.93 -3.83
CA ASP A 32 5.62 -3.90 -4.40
C ASP A 32 6.32 -4.71 -3.30
N ASP A 33 6.73 -4.06 -2.22
CA ASP A 33 7.32 -4.73 -1.05
C ASP A 33 6.31 -5.69 -0.39
N LEU A 34 5.04 -5.28 -0.24
CA LEU A 34 3.98 -6.13 0.29
C LEU A 34 3.75 -7.38 -0.61
N GLN A 35 3.71 -7.19 -1.93
CA GLN A 35 3.52 -8.27 -2.90
C GLN A 35 4.73 -9.21 -2.96
N LYS A 36 5.94 -8.69 -2.80
CA LYS A 36 7.15 -9.49 -2.70
C LYS A 36 7.10 -10.40 -1.46
N ILE A 37 6.75 -9.86 -0.30
CA ILE A 37 6.58 -10.64 0.93
C ILE A 37 5.59 -11.77 0.74
N LEU A 38 4.43 -11.49 0.14
CA LEU A 38 3.43 -12.52 -0.16
C LEU A 38 4.00 -13.67 -0.99
N LYS A 39 4.69 -13.30 -2.07
CA LYS A 39 5.32 -14.27 -2.98
C LYS A 39 6.39 -15.10 -2.28
N ASP A 40 7.22 -14.47 -1.45
CA ASP A 40 8.29 -15.13 -0.68
C ASP A 40 7.71 -16.08 0.38
N ASN A 41 6.48 -15.84 0.85
CA ASN A 41 5.73 -16.71 1.76
C ASN A 41 4.81 -17.71 1.03
N GLY A 42 5.02 -17.95 -0.27
CA GLY A 42 4.31 -18.96 -1.04
C GLY A 42 2.89 -18.58 -1.47
N VAL A 43 2.48 -17.33 -1.26
CA VAL A 43 1.18 -16.83 -1.70
C VAL A 43 1.34 -16.22 -3.09
N ASN A 44 0.82 -16.92 -4.10
CA ASN A 44 0.80 -16.37 -5.45
C ASN A 44 -0.43 -15.48 -5.66
N ASP A 45 -0.22 -14.17 -5.57
CA ASP A 45 -1.26 -13.16 -5.67
C ASP A 45 -1.31 -12.48 -7.06
N ASP A 46 -1.18 -13.27 -8.12
CA ASP A 46 -1.49 -12.85 -9.51
C ASP A 46 -3.02 -12.64 -9.73
N GLY A 47 -3.77 -12.50 -8.64
CA GLY A 47 -5.22 -12.41 -8.64
C GLY A 47 -5.75 -11.14 -9.29
N ARG A 48 -7.04 -11.18 -9.69
CA ARG A 48 -7.74 -10.01 -10.23
C ARG A 48 -7.77 -8.84 -9.24
N TRP A 49 -7.79 -9.13 -7.94
CA TRP A 49 -7.89 -8.12 -6.89
C TRP A 49 -6.59 -7.32 -6.71
N SER A 50 -5.45 -7.99 -6.69
CA SER A 50 -4.16 -7.31 -6.53
C SER A 50 -3.78 -6.52 -7.77
N ASN A 51 -4.07 -7.04 -8.95
CA ASN A 51 -4.01 -6.25 -10.18
C ASN A 51 -4.94 -5.02 -10.14
N HIS A 52 -6.13 -5.13 -9.54
CA HIS A 52 -7.03 -4.00 -9.36
C HIS A 52 -6.46 -2.96 -8.38
N CYS A 53 -5.94 -3.39 -7.23
CA CYS A 53 -5.30 -2.52 -6.25
C CYS A 53 -4.06 -1.82 -6.83
N ARG A 54 -3.23 -2.54 -7.59
CA ARG A 54 -2.08 -1.96 -8.30
C ARG A 54 -2.51 -0.82 -9.22
N ARG A 55 -3.54 -1.03 -10.04
CA ARG A 55 -4.05 0.00 -10.96
C ARG A 55 -4.53 1.25 -10.22
N ILE A 56 -5.23 1.07 -9.10
CA ILE A 56 -5.66 2.17 -8.23
C ILE A 56 -4.44 2.96 -7.72
N LEU A 57 -3.46 2.26 -7.15
CA LEU A 57 -2.26 2.89 -6.58
C LEU A 57 -1.42 3.58 -7.65
N THR A 58 -1.25 2.99 -8.83
CA THR A 58 -0.59 3.64 -9.97
C THR A 58 -1.31 4.93 -10.37
N HIS A 59 -2.63 4.91 -10.44
CA HIS A 59 -3.40 6.10 -10.81
C HIS A 59 -3.22 7.23 -9.78
N ILE A 60 -3.35 6.91 -8.49
CA ILE A 60 -3.21 7.90 -7.40
C ILE A 60 -1.76 8.42 -7.32
N HIS A 61 -0.77 7.52 -7.38
CA HIS A 61 0.63 7.89 -7.33
C HIS A 61 1.04 8.75 -8.55
N SER A 62 0.45 8.51 -9.72
CA SER A 62 0.70 9.35 -10.91
C SER A 62 0.14 10.77 -10.75
N ALA A 63 -0.95 10.93 -10.00
CA ALA A 63 -1.57 12.23 -9.75
C ALA A 63 -0.82 13.02 -8.66
N ASP A 64 -0.34 12.36 -7.60
CA ASP A 64 0.44 13.00 -6.54
C ASP A 64 1.54 12.06 -6.02
N PRO A 65 2.70 12.00 -6.69
CA PRO A 65 3.77 11.05 -6.35
C PRO A 65 4.38 11.26 -4.96
N LYS A 66 4.29 12.50 -4.44
CA LYS A 66 4.93 12.91 -3.17
C LYS A 66 3.93 13.18 -2.05
N GLY A 67 2.62 13.13 -2.33
CA GLY A 67 1.61 13.51 -1.36
C GLY A 67 1.58 15.01 -1.05
N GLU A 68 2.10 15.85 -1.95
CA GLU A 68 2.24 17.30 -1.75
C GLU A 68 1.13 18.08 -2.43
N HIS A 69 0.66 17.59 -3.59
CA HIS A 69 -0.26 18.30 -4.46
C HIS A 69 -1.59 18.61 -3.77
N PHE A 70 -2.13 17.65 -3.02
CA PHE A 70 -3.39 17.85 -2.28
C PHE A 70 -3.24 18.63 -0.97
N ARG A 71 -2.00 18.96 -0.55
CA ARG A 71 -1.72 19.60 0.75
C ARG A 71 -1.32 21.06 0.62
N TYR A 72 -0.60 21.40 -0.45
CA TYR A 72 0.01 22.70 -0.61
C TYR A 72 -0.47 23.38 -1.90
N PRO A 73 -0.62 24.70 -1.90
CA PRO A 73 -0.99 25.45 -3.12
C PRO A 73 0.14 25.48 -4.15
N ALA A 74 1.39 25.27 -3.74
CA ALA A 74 2.57 25.27 -4.59
C ALA A 74 3.65 24.34 -4.04
N ALA A 75 4.51 23.85 -4.93
CA ALA A 75 5.70 23.08 -4.58
C ALA A 75 6.75 23.98 -3.89
N LEU A 76 7.75 23.35 -3.26
CA LEU A 76 8.83 24.07 -2.55
C LEU A 76 9.61 25.05 -3.43
N ASN A 77 9.61 24.86 -4.75
CA ASN A 77 10.23 25.76 -5.72
C ASN A 77 9.31 26.93 -6.14
N GLY A 78 8.13 27.07 -5.52
CA GLY A 78 7.15 28.12 -5.80
C GLY A 78 6.22 27.84 -6.99
N ASN A 79 6.40 26.73 -7.70
CA ASN A 79 5.52 26.37 -8.82
C ASN A 79 4.17 25.90 -8.29
N VAL A 80 3.09 26.52 -8.77
CA VAL A 80 1.72 26.12 -8.47
C VAL A 80 1.45 24.74 -9.07
N PHE A 81 0.82 23.87 -8.29
CA PHE A 81 0.44 22.55 -8.80
C PHE A 81 -0.73 22.66 -9.79
N PRO A 82 -0.80 21.81 -10.83
CA PRO A 82 -1.88 21.86 -11.79
C PRO A 82 -3.23 21.56 -11.13
N GLU A 83 -4.32 22.11 -11.64
CA GLU A 83 -5.65 21.79 -11.10
C GLU A 83 -5.99 20.30 -11.36
N VAL A 84 -6.53 19.62 -10.36
CA VAL A 84 -6.91 18.20 -10.45
C VAL A 84 -8.36 18.04 -10.06
N THR A 85 -9.15 17.45 -10.96
CA THR A 85 -10.52 17.03 -10.64
C THR A 85 -10.47 15.71 -9.88
N VAL A 86 -10.97 15.72 -8.64
CA VAL A 86 -11.00 14.52 -7.79
C VAL A 86 -12.41 13.93 -7.75
N ASN A 87 -12.54 12.67 -8.14
CA ASN A 87 -13.74 11.89 -7.86
C ASN A 87 -13.68 11.35 -6.42
N ILE A 88 -14.38 12.01 -5.49
CA ILE A 88 -14.39 11.66 -4.06
C ILE A 88 -14.93 10.25 -3.81
N GLU A 89 -16.00 9.84 -4.48
CA GLU A 89 -16.57 8.50 -4.32
C GLU A 89 -15.57 7.42 -4.78
N GLY A 90 -14.93 7.66 -5.92
CA GLY A 90 -13.87 6.80 -6.43
C GLY A 90 -12.69 6.68 -5.45
N LEU A 91 -12.31 7.79 -4.81
CA LEU A 91 -11.24 7.81 -3.82
C LEU A 91 -11.59 7.02 -2.56
N ILE A 92 -12.83 7.13 -2.07
CA ILE A 92 -13.30 6.35 -0.91
C ILE A 92 -13.28 4.85 -1.23
N ARG A 93 -13.78 4.45 -2.40
CA ARG A 93 -13.77 3.04 -2.84
C ARG A 93 -12.34 2.52 -2.99
N ALA A 94 -11.48 3.30 -3.63
CA ALA A 94 -10.06 3.01 -3.75
C ALA A 94 -9.41 2.80 -2.36
N HIS A 95 -9.75 3.65 -1.38
CA HIS A 95 -9.20 3.55 -0.04
C HIS A 95 -9.55 2.21 0.57
N TYR A 96 -10.84 1.86 0.53
CA TYR A 96 -11.36 0.60 1.04
C TYR A 96 -10.65 -0.62 0.43
N HIS A 97 -10.47 -0.65 -0.89
CA HIS A 97 -9.79 -1.77 -1.57
C HIS A 97 -8.36 -1.98 -1.07
N VAL A 98 -7.60 -0.90 -0.93
CA VAL A 98 -6.19 -0.96 -0.54
C VAL A 98 -6.04 -1.30 0.95
N THR A 99 -6.86 -0.72 1.82
CA THR A 99 -6.81 -1.03 3.26
C THR A 99 -7.25 -2.46 3.55
N LEU A 100 -8.32 -2.93 2.88
CA LEU A 100 -8.78 -4.30 3.04
C LEU A 100 -7.70 -5.31 2.62
N LEU A 101 -7.02 -5.06 1.50
CA LEU A 101 -5.92 -5.92 1.08
C LEU A 101 -4.81 -5.95 2.14
N ALA A 102 -4.38 -4.78 2.64
CA ALA A 102 -3.34 -4.68 3.65
C ALA A 102 -3.70 -5.50 4.92
N ASP A 103 -4.92 -5.34 5.43
CA ASP A 103 -5.42 -6.08 6.61
C ASP A 103 -5.49 -7.59 6.35
N CYS A 104 -5.97 -8.01 5.17
CA CYS A 104 -6.06 -9.43 4.81
C CYS A 104 -4.67 -10.08 4.74
N VAL A 105 -3.68 -9.39 4.18
CA VAL A 105 -2.31 -9.91 4.06
C VAL A 105 -1.70 -10.15 5.42
N VAL A 106 -1.82 -9.18 6.33
CA VAL A 106 -1.35 -9.29 7.72
C VAL A 106 -2.01 -10.47 8.42
N THR A 107 -3.34 -10.52 8.39
CA THR A 107 -4.13 -11.59 9.05
C THR A 107 -3.70 -12.96 8.56
N MET A 108 -3.60 -13.15 7.24
CA MET A 108 -3.20 -14.42 6.63
C MET A 108 -1.78 -14.85 7.05
N LEU A 109 -0.81 -13.92 7.06
CA LEU A 109 0.57 -14.24 7.45
C LEU A 109 0.67 -14.55 8.96
N GLN A 110 -0.08 -13.83 9.79
CA GLN A 110 -0.18 -14.12 11.23
C GLN A 110 -0.77 -15.52 11.49
N GLU A 111 -1.86 -15.86 10.80
CA GLU A 111 -2.49 -17.18 10.91
C GLU A 111 -1.54 -18.29 10.45
N ASN A 112 -0.92 -18.16 9.28
CA ASN A 112 0.03 -19.15 8.77
C ASN A 112 1.17 -19.42 9.77
N ARG A 113 1.72 -18.37 10.37
CA ARG A 113 2.80 -18.52 11.36
C ARG A 113 2.35 -19.20 12.64
N ASN A 114 1.12 -18.96 13.09
CA ASN A 114 0.54 -19.65 14.25
C ASN A 114 0.38 -21.16 14.00
N TYR A 115 0.18 -21.60 12.76
CA TYR A 115 0.13 -23.02 12.41
C TYR A 115 1.51 -23.69 12.33
N GLU A 116 2.59 -22.92 12.12
CA GLU A 116 3.96 -23.45 12.00
C GLU A 116 4.66 -23.67 13.36
N LEU A 117 4.14 -23.09 14.45
CA LEU A 117 4.68 -23.31 15.80
C LEU A 117 4.08 -24.60 16.40
N PRO A 118 4.90 -25.63 16.70
CA PRO A 118 4.40 -26.79 17.42
C PRO A 118 4.06 -26.38 18.86
N TYR A 119 2.92 -26.88 19.36
CA TYR A 119 2.52 -26.78 20.77
C TYR A 119 3.61 -27.24 21.74
#